data_AF-A0A2X3U990-F1
#
_entry.id   AF-A0A2X3U990-F1
#
_cell.length_a   1.000
_cell.length_b   1.000
_cell.length_c   1.000
_cell.angle_alpha   90.00
_cell.angle_beta   90.00
_cell.angle_gamma   90.00
#
_symmetry.space_group_name_H-M   'P 1'
#
loop_
_entity.id
_entity.type
_entity.pdbx_description
1 polymer ?
#
loop_
_entity_poly.entity_id
_entity_poly.type
_entity_poly.pdbx_seq_one_letter_code
_entity_poly.pdbx_strand_id
1 'polypeptide(L)' 'MKYSRYVVSIPKKEHTFLFNTKNNLAVKIENRLFEKIETDSKTRKQFYNFLYTRKFLPERNELEEAVQMVV' A
#
# COMPACT_ATOMS: atom_id res chain seq x y z
N MET A 1 10.18 0.89 -2.77
CA MET A 1 8.85 0.86 -3.43
C MET A 1 8.18 2.23 -3.37
N LYS A 2 7.61 2.74 -4.47
CA LYS A 2 6.77 3.94 -4.41
C LYS A 2 5.31 3.52 -4.15
N TYR A 3 4.80 3.83 -2.96
CA TYR A 3 3.36 3.68 -2.67
C TYR A 3 2.56 4.79 -3.36
N SER A 4 1.23 4.68 -3.31
CA SER A 4 0.33 5.76 -3.74
C SER A 4 0.68 7.07 -3.02
N ARG A 5 0.45 8.23 -3.67
CA ARG A 5 0.69 9.56 -3.11
C ARG A 5 -0.06 9.84 -1.80
N TYR A 6 -1.08 9.03 -1.51
CA TYR A 6 -1.90 9.12 -0.29
C TYR A 6 -1.31 8.34 0.89
N VAL A 7 -0.23 7.58 0.69
CA VAL A 7 0.39 6.77 1.74
C VAL A 7 1.55 7.54 2.38
N VAL A 8 1.41 7.80 3.68
CA VAL A 8 2.47 8.37 4.53
C VAL A 8 3.20 7.21 5.22
N SER A 9 4.53 7.26 5.21
CA SER A 9 5.39 6.29 5.88
C SER A 9 6.02 6.91 7.12
N ILE A 10 5.86 6.28 8.27
CA ILE A 10 6.40 6.72 9.55
C ILE A 10 7.35 5.65 10.08
N PRO A 11 8.67 5.77 9.83
CA PRO A 11 9.64 4.79 10.29
C PRO A 11 9.87 4.89 11.81
N LYS A 12 10.03 3.74 12.45
CA LYS A 12 10.50 3.54 13.83
C LYS A 12 11.62 2.49 13.82
N LYS A 13 12.24 2.26 15.00
CA LYS A 13 13.40 1.38 15.15
C LYS A 13 13.20 -0.02 14.56
N GLU A 14 12.07 -0.67 14.86
CA GLU A 14 11.79 -2.06 14.46
C GLU A 14 10.67 -2.19 13.43
N HIS A 15 9.89 -1.11 13.26
CA HIS A 15 8.67 -1.12 12.47
C HIS A 15 8.51 0.17 11.69
N THR A 16 7.82 0.10 10.57
CA THR A 16 7.33 1.25 9.83
C THR A 16 5.82 1.20 9.78
N PHE A 17 5.18 2.32 10.09
CA PHE A 17 3.74 2.47 9.94
C PHE A 17 3.47 3.06 8.57
N LEU A 18 2.60 2.41 7.79
CA LEU A 18 2.03 2.99 6.59
C LEU A 18 0.62 3.44 6.90
N PHE A 19 0.34 4.72 6.65
CA PHE A 19 -0.98 5.31 6.81
C PHE A 19 -1.49 5.79 5.46
N ASN A 20 -2.62 5.26 4.99
CA ASN A 20 -3.26 5.78 3.81
C ASN A 20 -4.31 6.84 4.20
N THR A 21 -4.00 8.08 3.86
CA THR A 21 -4.81 9.27 4.13
C THR A 21 -6.15 9.29 3.38
N LYS A 22 -6.29 8.54 2.28
CA LYS A 22 -7.53 8.51 1.47
C LYS A 22 -8.62 7.64 2.10
N ASN A 23 -8.25 6.56 2.79
CA ASN A 23 -9.20 5.62 3.40
C ASN A 23 -9.03 5.50 4.93
N ASN A 24 -8.15 6.30 5.53
CA ASN A 24 -7.84 6.31 6.96
C ASN A 24 -7.40 4.96 7.53
N LEU A 25 -6.79 4.09 6.71
CA LEU A 25 -6.26 2.81 7.15
C LEU A 25 -4.77 2.92 7.53
N ALA A 26 -4.39 2.21 8.58
CA ALA A 26 -3.01 2.08 9.02
C ALA A 26 -2.58 0.62 9.07
N VAL A 27 -1.35 0.33 8.62
CA VAL A 27 -0.70 -0.96 8.81
C VAL A 27 0.67 -0.78 9.43
N LYS A 28 0.95 -1.60 10.44
CA LYS A 28 2.26 -1.72 11.06
C LYS A 28 3.03 -2.84 10.36
N ILE A 29 4.23 -2.54 9.89
CA ILE A 29 5.08 -3.48 9.16
C ILE A 29 6.44 -3.57 9.86
N GLU A 30 6.95 -4.78 10.04
CA GLU A 30 8.30 -4.99 10.56
C GLU A 30 9.34 -4.59 9.51
N ASN A 31 10.42 -3.93 9.94
CA ASN A 31 11.44 -3.44 8.99
C ASN A 31 12.08 -4.59 8.19
N ARG A 32 12.31 -5.74 8.83
CA ARG A 32 12.80 -6.97 8.18
C ARG A 32 11.87 -7.51 7.08
N LEU A 33 10.58 -7.18 7.12
CA LEU A 33 9.64 -7.60 6.07
C LEU A 33 9.86 -6.80 4.79
N PHE A 34 10.29 -5.53 4.85
CA PHE A 34 10.60 -4.75 3.65
C PHE A 34 11.78 -5.35 2.87
N GLU A 35 12.84 -5.78 3.57
CA GLU A 35 13.97 -6.45 2.94
C GLU A 35 13.53 -7.70 2.17
N LYS A 36 12.63 -8.49 2.76
CA LYS A 36 12.04 -9.67 2.10
C LYS A 36 11.14 -9.29 0.93
N ILE A 37 10.33 -8.24 1.06
CA ILE A 37 9.49 -7.77 -0.04
C ILE A 37 10.34 -7.33 -1.24
N GLU A 38 11.53 -6.76 -1.01
CA GLU A 38 12.44 -6.30 -2.07
C GLU A 38 13.20 -7.45 -2.76
N THR A 39 13.45 -8.55 -2.05
CA THR A 39 14.28 -9.67 -2.55
C THR A 39 13.49 -10.92 -2.93
N ASP A 40 12.31 -11.15 -2.35
CA ASP A 40 11.49 -12.35 -2.55
C ASP A 40 10.16 -11.98 -3.25
N SER A 41 9.98 -12.50 -4.47
CA SER A 41 8.81 -12.27 -5.31
C SER A 41 7.52 -12.88 -4.77
N LYS A 42 7.59 -14.03 -4.09
CA LYS A 42 6.44 -14.69 -3.46
C LYS A 42 5.97 -13.87 -2.26
N THR A 43 6.90 -13.48 -1.39
CA THR A 43 6.62 -12.63 -0.23
C THR A 43 6.03 -11.28 -0.68
N ARG A 44 6.61 -10.67 -1.72
CA ARG A 44 6.07 -9.45 -2.34
C ARG A 44 4.62 -9.61 -2.80
N LYS A 45 4.31 -10.69 -3.54
CA LYS A 45 2.95 -10.95 -4.03
C LYS A 45 1.97 -11.13 -2.88
N GLN A 46 2.35 -11.90 -1.85
CA GLN A 46 1.52 -12.09 -0.65
C GLN A 46 1.25 -10.78 0.08
N PHE A 47 2.25 -9.93 0.23
CA PHE A 47 2.12 -8.63 0.86
C PHE A 47 1.17 -7.70 0.09
N TYR A 48 1.29 -7.61 -1.24
CA TYR A 48 0.35 -6.83 -2.04
C TYR A 48 -1.07 -7.39 -2.01
N ASN A 49 -1.24 -8.71 -2.03
CA ASN A 49 -2.55 -9.33 -1.87
C ASN A 49 -3.18 -8.96 -0.52
N PHE A 50 -2.39 -8.99 0.55
CA PHE A 50 -2.85 -8.55 1.87
C PHE A 50 -3.33 -7.10 1.85
N LEU A 51 -2.54 -6.17 1.28
CA LEU A 51 -2.95 -4.77 1.16
C LEU A 51 -4.22 -4.61 0.33
N TYR A 52 -4.36 -5.35 -0.76
CA TYR A 52 -5.53 -5.34 -1.63
C TYR A 52 -6.79 -5.85 -0.91
N THR A 53 -6.72 -7.02 -0.25
CA THR A 53 -7.84 -7.59 0.51
C THR A 53 -8.29 -6.68 1.65
N ARG A 54 -7.37 -5.89 2.23
CA ARG A 54 -7.69 -4.91 3.26
C ARG A 54 -8.18 -3.57 2.71
N LYS A 55 -8.33 -3.44 1.39
CA LYS A 55 -8.63 -2.18 0.70
C LYS A 55 -7.67 -1.05 1.11
N PHE A 56 -6.43 -1.41 1.44
CA PHE A 56 -5.44 -0.49 1.98
C PHE A 56 -4.95 0.48 0.93
N LEU A 57 -4.67 0.03 -0.28
CA LEU A 57 -4.40 0.94 -1.41
C LEU A 57 -5.75 1.42 -1.94
N PRO A 58 -5.87 2.71 -2.29
CA PRO A 58 -7.13 3.19 -2.81
C PRO A 58 -7.37 2.51 -4.16
N GLU A 59 -8.58 1.95 -4.32
CA GLU A 59 -9.08 1.54 -5.63
C GLU A 59 -8.99 2.75 -6.58
N ARG A 60 -8.78 2.49 -7.88
CA ARG A 60 -8.82 3.54 -8.91
C ARG A 60 -10.10 4.35 -8.67
N ASN A 61 -9.97 5.68 -8.71
CA ASN A 61 -11.08 6.55 -8.38
C ASN A 61 -12.22 6.23 -9.36
N GLU A 62 -13.41 5.82 -8.90
CA GLU A 62 -14.56 5.59 -9.79
C GLU A 62 -14.82 6.81 -10.69
N LEU A 63 -14.52 8.01 -10.18
CA LEU A 63 -14.53 9.26 -10.94
C LEU A 63 -13.51 9.29 -12.10
N GLU A 64 -12.28 8.80 -11.89
CA GLU A 64 -11.25 8.76 -12.94
C GLU A 64 -11.59 7.73 -14.02
N GLU A 65 -12.18 6.59 -13.64
CA GLU A 65 -12.68 5.59 -14.60
C GLU A 65 -13.91 6.11 -15.36
N ALA A 66 -14.84 6.78 -14.67
CA ALA A 66 -15.99 7.42 -15.31
C ALA A 66 -15.59 8.52 -16.29
N VAL A 67 -14.57 9.33 -15.97
CA VAL A 67 -14.03 10.35 -16.88
C VAL A 67 -13.36 9.72 -18.11
N GLN A 68 -12.68 8.57 -17.96
CA GLN A 68 -12.09 7.85 -19.09
C GLN A 68 -13.13 7.19 -20.01
N MET A 69 -14.31 6.83 -19.49
CA MET A 69 -15.39 6.25 -20.31
C MET A 69 -16.15 7.26 -21.17
N VAL A 70 -16.02 8.56 -20.88
CA VAL A 70 -16.75 9.64 -21.57
C VAL A 70 -15.89 10.30 -22.66
N VAL A 71 -14.63 9.85 -22.84
CA VAL A 71 -13.69 10.32 -23.88
C VAL A 71 -13.48 9.25 -24.95
#